data_AF-A0A4D4KQI1-F1
#
_entry.id   AF-A0A4D4KQI1-F1
#
_cell.length_a   1.000
_cell.length_b   1.000
_cell.length_c   1.000
_cell.angle_alpha   90.00
_cell.angle_beta   90.00
_cell.angle_gamma   90.00
#
_symmetry.space_group_name_H-M   'P 1'
#
loop_
_entity.id
_entity.type
_entity.pdbx_description
1 polymer ?
#
loop_
_entity_poly.entity_id
_entity_poly.type
_entity_poly.pdbx_seq_one_letter_code
_entity_poly.pdbx_strand_id
1 'polypeptide(L)'
;MDDPEHARLRRMVSGAFTIKRVEAMRPVVREMAGPSGPVRGDPPRRTGQPGPGRLPGPGPAGHRPDARHHQAFGAGTHHCLGQPPARMELQVVYPALFRRVPTLRMAADLADIPFKYDAVIYGVYELPVTW
;
A
#
# COMPACT_ATOMS: atom_id res chain seq x y z
N MET A 1 19.90 -14.40 16.53
CA MET A 1 20.77 -14.95 15.45
C MET A 1 19.94 -16.01 14.76
N ASP A 2 19.87 -15.96 13.43
CA ASP A 2 19.02 -16.86 12.67
C ASP A 2 19.54 -18.28 12.76
N ASP A 3 18.64 -19.22 13.05
CA ASP A 3 18.96 -20.63 12.94
C ASP A 3 19.29 -20.98 11.47
N PRO A 4 20.26 -21.88 11.20
CA PRO A 4 20.60 -22.32 9.86
C PRO A 4 19.38 -22.80 9.03
N GLU A 5 18.35 -23.33 9.68
CA GLU A 5 17.10 -23.72 9.03
C GLU A 5 16.35 -22.50 8.45
N HIS A 6 16.25 -21.40 9.20
CA HIS A 6 15.62 -20.17 8.72
C HIS A 6 16.31 -19.65 7.45
N ALA A 7 17.65 -19.65 7.43
CA ALA A 7 18.42 -19.22 6.26
C ALA A 7 18.20 -20.16 5.05
N ARG A 8 18.14 -21.48 5.27
CA ARG A 8 17.85 -22.48 4.23
C ARG A 8 16.47 -22.27 3.62
N LEU A 9 15.44 -22.17 4.46
CA LEU A 9 14.05 -21.98 4.04
C LEU A 9 13.90 -20.67 3.27
N ARG A 10 14.47 -19.58 3.79
CA ARG A 10 14.45 -18.28 3.11
C ARG A 10 15.09 -18.36 1.73
N ARG A 11 16.26 -18.99 1.59
CA ARG A 11 16.93 -19.16 0.28
C ARG A 11 16.07 -19.95 -0.70
N MET A 12 15.39 -20.99 -0.22
CA MET A 12 14.51 -21.84 -1.04
C MET A 12 13.35 -21.03 -1.66
N VAL A 13 12.70 -20.17 -0.87
CA VAL A 13 11.53 -19.40 -1.35
C VAL A 13 11.88 -18.07 -2.03
N SER A 14 13.05 -17.49 -1.74
CA SER A 14 13.39 -16.14 -2.21
C SER A 14 13.39 -16.00 -3.73
N GLY A 15 13.70 -17.08 -4.45
CA GLY A 15 13.69 -17.09 -5.91
C GLY A 15 12.34 -16.70 -6.51
N ALA A 16 11.22 -17.03 -5.85
CA ALA A 16 9.88 -16.72 -6.32
C ALA A 16 9.57 -15.21 -6.31
N PHE A 17 10.25 -14.43 -5.47
CA PHE A 17 9.98 -13.01 -5.21
C PHE A 17 10.98 -12.06 -5.87
N THR A 18 11.77 -12.55 -6.82
CA THR A 18 12.65 -11.68 -7.62
C THR A 18 11.84 -10.66 -8.41
N ILE A 19 12.39 -9.46 -8.61
CA ILE A 19 11.72 -8.38 -9.35
C ILE A 19 11.20 -8.86 -10.71
N LYS A 20 12.02 -9.61 -11.47
CA LYS A 20 11.62 -10.15 -12.78
C LYS A 20 10.38 -11.04 -12.70
N ARG A 21 10.28 -11.93 -11.70
CA ARG A 21 9.12 -12.82 -11.52
C ARG A 21 7.89 -12.05 -11.08
N VAL A 22 8.06 -11.09 -10.17
CA VAL A 22 6.98 -10.23 -9.69
C VAL A 22 6.43 -9.35 -10.81
N GLU A 23 7.28 -8.77 -11.64
CA GLU A 23 6.85 -7.98 -12.79
C GLU A 23 6.09 -8.82 -13.82
N ALA A 24 6.41 -10.10 -13.97
CA ALA A 24 5.65 -11.01 -14.82
C ALA A 24 4.21 -11.25 -14.32
N MET A 25 3.91 -10.99 -13.04
CA MET A 25 2.54 -11.06 -12.47
C MET A 25 1.70 -9.82 -12.79
N ARG A 26 2.32 -8.71 -13.21
CA ARG A 26 1.65 -7.42 -13.39
C ARG A 26 0.43 -7.46 -14.32
N PRO A 27 0.41 -8.20 -15.45
CA PRO A 27 -0.78 -8.30 -16.30
C PRO A 27 -1.99 -8.88 -15.55
N VAL A 28 -1.79 -9.92 -14.75
CA VAL A 28 -2.85 -10.57 -13.95
C VAL A 28 -3.39 -9.61 -12.90
N VAL A 29 -2.52 -8.91 -12.18
CA VAL A 29 -2.95 -7.91 -11.19
C VAL A 29 -3.73 -6.76 -11.82
N ARG A 30 -3.34 -6.34 -13.05
CA ARG A 30 -4.08 -5.32 -13.80
C ARG A 30 -5.46 -5.80 -14.23
N GLU A 31 -5.57 -7.07 -14.64
CA GLU A 31 -6.85 -7.69 -14.97
C GLU A 31 -7.77 -7.76 -13.74
N MET A 32 -7.24 -8.19 -12.60
CA MET A 32 -7.98 -8.22 -11.32
C MET A 32 -8.45 -6.83 -10.87
N ALA A 33 -7.61 -5.81 -11.04
CA ALA A 33 -7.99 -4.43 -10.75
C ALA A 33 -9.05 -3.86 -11.72
N GLY A 34 -9.34 -4.59 -12.81
CA GLY A 34 -10.31 -4.23 -13.84
C GLY A 34 -9.80 -3.16 -14.82
N PRO A 35 -10.44 -3.05 -16.00
CA PRO A 35 -10.04 -2.08 -17.01
C PRO A 35 -10.18 -0.65 -16.46
N SER A 36 -9.10 0.11 -16.55
CA SER A 36 -9.08 1.54 -16.23
C SER A 36 -9.31 2.34 -17.51
N GLY A 37 -10.47 3.00 -17.65
CA GLY A 37 -10.74 3.91 -18.77
C GLY A 37 -9.77 5.10 -18.82
N PRO A 38 -9.72 5.87 -19.92
CA PRO A 38 -8.86 7.05 -20.03
C PRO A 38 -9.21 8.12 -18.98
N VAL A 39 -8.20 8.89 -18.57
CA VAL A 39 -8.30 9.93 -17.53
C VAL A 39 -9.17 11.09 -18.01
N ARG A 40 -10.15 11.49 -17.19
CA ARG A 40 -10.81 12.80 -17.32
C ARG A 40 -10.77 13.48 -15.95
N GLY A 41 -9.92 14.49 -15.81
CA GLY A 41 -9.91 15.43 -14.66
C GLY A 41 -8.74 15.29 -13.69
N ASP A 42 -8.24 16.43 -13.23
CA ASP A 42 -7.29 16.62 -12.13
C ASP A 42 -8.05 16.41 -10.79
N PRO A 43 -7.47 15.78 -9.75
CA PRO A 43 -8.19 15.52 -8.50
C PRO A 43 -8.47 16.81 -7.72
N PRO A 44 -9.61 16.90 -6.99
CA PRO A 44 -9.92 18.08 -6.19
C PRO A 44 -8.93 18.25 -5.04
N ARG A 45 -8.36 19.45 -4.90
CA ARG A 45 -7.51 19.82 -3.76
C ARG A 45 -8.36 19.88 -2.48
N ARG A 46 -7.97 19.13 -1.44
CA ARG A 46 -8.63 19.18 -0.12
C ARG A 46 -8.10 20.36 0.70
N THR A 47 -8.98 21.26 1.12
CA THR A 47 -8.75 22.29 2.15
C THR A 47 -9.17 21.76 3.52
N GLY A 48 -8.41 22.06 4.59
CA GLY A 48 -8.82 21.86 6.01
C GLY A 48 -7.80 21.10 6.90
N GLN A 49 -7.42 21.71 8.03
CA GLN A 49 -6.23 21.45 8.87
C GLN A 49 -6.38 20.37 9.99
N PRO A 50 -5.26 19.90 10.61
CA PRO A 50 -5.18 18.70 11.46
C PRO A 50 -5.19 18.93 13.00
N GLY A 51 -5.54 17.89 13.77
CA GLY A 51 -5.40 17.79 15.24
C GLY A 51 -4.02 17.32 15.74
N PRO A 52 -3.76 17.29 17.06
CA PRO A 52 -2.42 17.12 17.62
C PRO A 52 -1.93 15.66 17.56
N GLY A 53 -0.69 15.46 17.10
CA GLY A 53 -0.05 14.14 16.88
C GLY A 53 0.51 13.91 15.47
N ARG A 54 0.71 14.98 14.68
CA ARG A 54 1.03 14.92 13.25
C ARG A 54 2.42 14.33 12.97
N LEU A 55 2.46 13.11 12.43
CA LEU A 55 3.55 12.69 11.52
C LEU A 55 3.69 13.76 10.43
N PRO A 56 4.90 14.21 10.06
CA PRO A 56 5.06 15.28 9.08
C PRO A 56 4.23 14.96 7.83
N GLY A 57 3.29 15.88 7.54
CA GLY A 57 2.39 15.74 6.41
C GLY A 57 3.20 15.64 5.13
N PRO A 58 2.73 14.88 4.13
CA PRO A 58 3.39 14.91 2.84
C PRO A 58 3.41 16.34 2.30
N GLY A 59 4.49 16.71 1.60
CA GLY A 59 4.54 17.98 0.88
C GLY A 59 3.41 18.08 -0.17
N PRO A 60 3.30 19.21 -0.88
CA PRO A 60 2.22 19.48 -1.84
C PRO A 60 2.06 18.46 -2.99
N ALA A 61 2.96 17.47 -3.11
CA ALA A 61 2.90 16.35 -4.04
C ALA A 61 2.76 14.96 -3.37
N GLY A 62 2.35 14.85 -2.11
CA GLY A 62 2.23 13.53 -1.46
C GLY A 62 3.58 12.89 -1.07
N HIS A 63 4.70 13.46 -1.51
CA HIS A 63 6.03 12.89 -1.30
C HIS A 63 6.61 13.31 0.05
N ARG A 64 6.96 12.31 0.88
CA ARG A 64 7.76 12.53 2.08
C ARG A 64 9.24 12.38 1.71
N PRO A 65 10.12 13.36 2.02
CA PRO A 65 11.53 13.34 1.63
C PRO A 65 12.29 12.07 2.07
N ASP A 66 11.88 11.47 3.18
CA ASP A 66 12.52 10.27 3.76
C ASP A 66 11.70 8.98 3.60
N ALA A 67 10.78 8.93 2.63
CA ALA A 67 10.00 7.71 2.36
C ALA A 67 10.85 6.56 1.79
N ARG A 68 12.13 6.78 1.47
CA ARG A 68 13.00 5.75 0.88
C ARG A 68 13.63 4.82 1.92
N HIS A 69 13.79 5.27 3.17
CA HIS A 69 14.42 4.49 4.25
C HIS A 69 13.43 4.06 5.34
N HIS A 70 12.14 3.98 5.02
CA HIS A 70 11.12 3.56 5.98
C HIS A 70 11.30 2.09 6.39
N GLN A 71 10.88 1.74 7.61
CA GLN A 71 11.00 0.37 8.13
C GLN A 71 9.74 -0.49 7.92
N ALA A 72 8.77 -0.05 7.11
CA ALA A 72 7.51 -0.78 6.88
C ALA A 72 7.69 -2.21 6.35
N PHE A 73 8.83 -2.51 5.69
CA PHE A 73 9.18 -3.84 5.21
C PHE A 73 10.37 -4.45 5.97
N GLY A 74 10.70 -3.93 7.15
CA GLY A 74 11.87 -4.34 7.92
C GLY A 74 13.20 -3.96 7.26
N ALA A 75 14.28 -4.57 7.73
CA ALA A 75 15.64 -4.39 7.23
C ALA A 75 16.49 -5.65 7.46
N GLY A 76 17.63 -5.76 6.77
CA GLY A 76 18.58 -6.86 6.97
C GLY A 76 18.06 -8.23 6.51
N THR A 77 18.52 -9.30 7.16
CA THR A 77 18.24 -10.69 6.76
C THR A 77 16.75 -11.04 6.74
N HIS A 78 15.94 -10.38 7.58
CA HIS A 78 14.48 -10.56 7.63
C HIS A 78 13.71 -9.49 6.85
N HIS A 79 14.37 -8.74 5.96
CA HIS A 79 13.66 -7.80 5.10
C HIS A 79 12.52 -8.53 4.36
N CYS A 80 11.35 -7.90 4.32
CA CYS A 80 10.12 -8.52 3.86
C CYS A 80 10.30 -9.07 2.45
N LEU A 81 10.13 -10.38 2.32
CA LEU A 81 10.24 -11.05 1.03
C LEU A 81 9.11 -10.63 0.08
N GLY A 82 7.95 -10.28 0.64
CA GLY A 82 6.79 -9.76 -0.08
C GLY A 82 6.87 -8.27 -0.44
N GLN A 83 7.96 -7.56 -0.14
CA GLN A 83 8.09 -6.13 -0.45
C GLN A 83 7.94 -5.83 -1.96
N PRO A 84 8.53 -6.60 -2.89
CA PRO A 84 8.32 -6.35 -4.32
C PRO A 84 6.87 -6.53 -4.79
N PRO A 85 6.18 -7.68 -4.55
CA PRO A 85 4.80 -7.83 -5.02
C PRO A 85 3.85 -6.83 -4.35
N ALA A 86 3.99 -6.58 -3.04
CA ALA A 86 3.15 -5.59 -2.36
C ALA A 86 3.27 -4.19 -3.00
N ARG A 87 4.49 -3.74 -3.33
CA ARG A 87 4.66 -2.44 -4.02
C ARG A 87 4.07 -2.45 -5.42
N MET A 88 4.26 -3.52 -6.18
CA MET A 88 3.70 -3.66 -7.53
C MET A 88 2.17 -3.65 -7.51
N GLU A 89 1.55 -4.39 -6.57
CA GLU A 89 0.10 -4.42 -6.38
C GLU A 89 -0.46 -3.03 -6.07
N LEU A 90 0.12 -2.32 -5.09
CA LEU A 90 -0.32 -0.97 -4.74
C LEU A 90 -0.13 0.04 -5.88
N GLN A 91 0.93 -0.13 -6.69
CA GLN A 91 1.17 0.68 -7.90
C GLN A 91 0.12 0.44 -9.00
N VAL A 92 -0.53 -0.73 -9.00
CA VAL A 92 -1.60 -1.05 -9.96
C VAL A 92 -2.96 -0.66 -9.39
N VAL A 93 -3.27 -1.10 -8.17
CA VAL A 93 -4.59 -0.99 -7.55
C VAL A 93 -4.96 0.46 -7.24
N TYR A 94 -4.08 1.26 -6.63
CA TYR A 94 -4.46 2.62 -6.25
C TYR A 94 -4.76 3.51 -7.45
N PRO A 95 -3.91 3.56 -8.51
CA PRO A 95 -4.26 4.35 -9.69
C PRO A 95 -5.52 3.83 -10.39
N ALA A 96 -5.73 2.51 -10.46
CA ALA A 96 -6.94 1.94 -11.06
C ALA A 96 -8.20 2.34 -10.27
N LEU A 97 -8.17 2.21 -8.94
CA LEU A 97 -9.26 2.57 -8.03
C LEU A 97 -9.70 4.03 -8.21
N PHE A 98 -8.76 4.97 -8.08
CA PHE A 98 -9.09 6.40 -8.16
C PHE A 98 -9.42 6.87 -9.58
N ARG A 99 -8.96 6.16 -10.62
CA ARG A 99 -9.40 6.42 -12.00
C ARG A 99 -10.82 5.92 -12.26
N ARG A 100 -11.20 4.80 -11.67
CA ARG A 100 -12.51 4.16 -11.89
C ARG A 100 -13.60 4.77 -11.02
N VAL A 101 -13.24 5.21 -9.82
CA VAL A 101 -14.15 5.76 -8.82
C VAL A 101 -13.59 7.10 -8.31
N PRO A 102 -13.59 8.15 -9.16
CA PRO A 102 -12.93 9.43 -8.84
C PRO A 102 -13.59 10.21 -7.70
N THR A 103 -14.86 9.92 -7.42
CA THR A 103 -15.66 10.53 -6.35
C THR A 103 -15.62 9.74 -5.05
N LEU A 104 -14.79 8.69 -4.96
CA LEU A 104 -14.64 7.84 -3.78
C LEU A 104 -14.37 8.67 -2.53
N ARG A 105 -15.23 8.53 -1.52
CA ARG A 105 -15.14 9.19 -0.23
C ARG A 105 -15.60 8.26 0.89
N MET A 106 -15.17 8.54 2.12
CA MET A 106 -15.64 7.79 3.29
C MET A 106 -17.14 8.02 3.48
N ALA A 107 -17.86 6.95 3.82
CA ALA A 107 -19.29 6.98 4.15
C ALA A 107 -19.55 7.10 5.66
N ALA A 108 -18.49 7.05 6.48
CA ALA A 108 -18.53 7.20 7.92
C ALA A 108 -17.45 8.18 8.38
N ASP A 109 -17.62 8.74 9.58
CA ASP A 109 -16.61 9.59 10.21
C ASP A 109 -15.40 8.76 10.66
N LEU A 110 -14.21 9.37 10.64
CA LEU A 110 -12.95 8.68 10.97
C LEU A 110 -12.95 8.10 12.39
N ALA A 111 -13.63 8.77 13.32
CA ALA A 111 -13.72 8.35 14.72
C ALA A 111 -14.53 7.05 14.89
N ASP A 112 -15.41 6.74 13.94
CA ASP A 112 -16.29 5.57 13.99
C ASP A 112 -15.71 4.37 13.24
N ILE A 113 -14.56 4.53 12.57
CA ILE A 113 -13.92 3.45 11.83
C ILE A 113 -13.36 2.41 12.80
N PRO A 114 -13.74 1.13 12.70
CA PRO A 114 -13.24 0.09 13.59
C PRO A 114 -11.81 -0.31 13.19
N PHE A 115 -10.84 0.39 13.77
CA PHE A 115 -9.42 0.10 13.62
C PHE A 115 -9.04 -1.18 14.37
N LYS A 116 -8.09 -1.93 13.80
CA LYS A 116 -7.53 -3.17 14.36
C LYS A 116 -6.46 -2.88 15.40
N TYR A 117 -6.83 -2.29 16.54
CA TYR A 117 -5.88 -2.02 17.64
C TYR A 117 -5.51 -3.28 18.43
N ASP A 118 -6.32 -4.31 18.33
CA ASP A 118 -6.15 -5.62 18.93
C ASP A 118 -5.38 -6.61 18.02
N ALA A 119 -5.05 -6.22 16.79
CA ALA A 119 -4.34 -7.08 15.85
C ALA A 119 -2.84 -6.76 15.77
N VAL A 120 -2.06 -7.80 15.47
CA VAL A 120 -0.61 -7.69 15.23
C VAL A 120 -0.31 -6.83 13.98
N ILE A 121 -1.20 -6.86 12.98
CA ILE A 121 -1.09 -6.05 11.76
C ILE A 121 -2.14 -4.95 11.83
N TYR A 122 -1.67 -3.71 11.88
CA TYR A 122 -2.53 -2.54 11.90
C TYR A 122 -3.37 -2.41 10.62
N GLY A 123 -4.60 -1.94 10.78
CA GLY A 123 -5.54 -1.74 9.68
C GLY A 123 -6.92 -1.40 10.19
N VAL A 124 -7.92 -1.64 9.36
CA VAL A 124 -9.34 -1.48 9.69
C VAL A 124 -10.07 -2.79 9.46
N TYR A 125 -11.10 -3.07 10.25
CA TYR A 125 -12.01 -4.20 10.03
C TYR A 125 -12.91 -3.93 8.82
N GLU A 126 -13.38 -2.69 8.70
CA GLU A 126 -14.18 -2.20 7.59
C GLU A 126 -13.82 -0.75 7.27
N LEU A 127 -14.00 -0.37 6.01
CA LEU A 127 -13.89 1.01 5.55
C LEU A 127 -15.13 1.33 4.69
N PRO A 128 -16.22 1.80 5.30
CA PRO A 128 -17.41 2.21 4.56
C PRO A 128 -17.06 3.35 3.59
N VAL A 129 -17.40 3.17 2.31
CA VAL A 129 -17.15 4.14 1.26
C VAL A 129 -18.39 4.37 0.41
N THR A 130 -18.48 5.53 -0.20
CA THR A 130 -19.50 5.92 -1.18
C THR A 130 -18.81 6.65 -2.33
N TRP A 131 -19.43 6.67 -3.50
CA TRP A 131 -18.90 7.32 -4.69
C TRP A 131 -19.99 7.85 -5.60
#